data_AF-A0A9D6ZNL8-F1
#
_entry.id   AF-A0A9D6ZNL8-F1
#
_cell.length_a   1.000
_cell.length_b   1.000
_cell.length_c   1.000
_cell.angle_alpha   90.00
_cell.angle_beta   90.00
_cell.angle_gamma   90.00
#
_symmetry.space_group_name_H-M   'P 1'
#
loop_
_entity.id
_entity.type
_entity.pdbx_description
1 polymer ?
#
loop_
_entity_poly.entity_id
_entity_poly.type
_entity_poly.pdbx_seq_one_letter_code
_entity_poly.pdbx_strand_id
1 'polypeptide(L)'
;MRRWTWVVGCLVLAGGPGCSDPDETVHGDVGRTDEGGAGDEGGGGDAEADAYVPPGARLHGTVWGPAPPDAPSLFPVSGALVAAYLAPPPEIPDEVYCEECVTLDPSVPHTMSAADGSFLLALPPGGHYWLAVQKGQFRRVAEYDVPATEGDYDLDVWRTTLPSRTDRAIGDTIPNIAVLYGDYDHIEDILAKVGIGADDSAYGYDYDQTDAPFDLYDNGDTEHHGANKWDLLGAIETMRPYHIIFFNCSYNAIFRFMGNVEVQDRVRQYVAEGGKLYVSDYAMPVVEQPWPDFIWFNSPLYGGCSEADTNPPTCNHGPPFDAPSTAVDTGLHDWLDAQDLLDDGFDTLENWDTIGGLFEGEMGTDPDTGAVVRGMPITWVEGPWNYTADDLDGTSHTVDTWDYDTPHPFTVSFQYGCGRVLFTTYHTVGSTSGGRHPGLYEQELTLFYMIMEIGVCQDEILL
;
A
#
# COMPACT_ATOMS: atom_id res chain seq x y z
N MET A 1 47.89 -15.42 33.39
CA MET A 1 47.98 -14.20 34.22
C MET A 1 46.86 -13.25 33.78
N ARG A 2 45.97 -12.95 34.73
CA ARG A 2 44.93 -11.90 34.83
C ARG A 2 44.04 -11.56 33.62
N ARG A 3 42.83 -12.11 33.66
CA ARG A 3 41.56 -11.58 33.12
C ARG A 3 41.06 -10.42 34.01
N TRP A 4 40.29 -9.49 33.46
CA TRP A 4 39.42 -8.57 34.20
C TRP A 4 37.97 -8.83 33.80
N THR A 5 37.12 -8.91 34.83
CA THR A 5 35.68 -9.11 34.80
C THR A 5 35.11 -8.02 35.70
N TRP A 6 34.05 -7.32 35.28
CA TRP A 6 33.26 -6.48 36.19
C TRP A 6 31.91 -7.14 36.41
N VAL A 7 31.62 -7.38 37.68
CA VAL A 7 30.35 -7.82 38.25
C VAL A 7 29.85 -6.65 39.08
N VAL A 8 28.59 -6.25 38.91
CA VAL A 8 27.87 -5.43 39.88
C VAL A 8 26.48 -6.04 40.10
N GLY A 9 26.30 -6.62 41.28
CA GLY A 9 25.04 -6.73 42.00
C GLY A 9 25.38 -6.39 43.47
N CYS A 10 24.50 -6.03 44.38
CA CYS A 10 23.05 -5.86 44.43
C CYS A 10 22.81 -5.19 45.82
N LEU A 11 21.75 -4.41 46.05
CA LEU A 11 21.21 -4.33 47.40
C LEU A 11 19.70 -4.01 47.39
N VAL A 12 18.95 -4.94 47.98
CA VAL A 12 17.51 -4.95 48.24
C VAL A 12 17.27 -4.68 49.72
N LEU A 13 16.23 -3.90 50.06
CA LEU A 13 15.40 -4.00 51.28
C LEU A 13 14.00 -3.45 50.90
N ALA A 14 13.00 -4.28 50.58
CA ALA A 14 12.11 -5.07 51.45
C ALA A 14 11.07 -4.24 52.25
N GLY A 15 9.78 -4.44 51.94
CA GLY A 15 8.64 -4.11 52.81
C GLY A 15 7.31 -3.83 52.08
N GLY A 16 6.56 -4.86 51.66
CA GLY A 16 5.11 -4.75 51.35
C GLY A 16 4.26 -4.93 52.62
N PRO A 17 2.99 -5.38 52.56
CA PRO A 17 1.97 -5.31 51.49
C PRO A 17 0.62 -4.74 52.01
N GLY A 18 -0.38 -4.52 51.14
CA GLY A 18 -1.76 -4.26 51.62
C GLY A 18 -2.78 -3.88 50.54
N CYS A 19 -3.63 -4.85 50.20
CA CYS A 19 -4.78 -4.77 49.29
C CYS A 19 -5.93 -3.87 49.80
N SER A 20 -6.76 -3.39 48.86
CA SER A 20 -8.25 -3.43 48.82
C SER A 20 -8.92 -2.11 48.35
N ASP A 21 -9.33 -2.08 47.08
CA ASP A 21 -10.69 -1.87 46.50
C ASP A 21 -11.80 -1.04 47.22
N PRO A 22 -12.91 -0.65 46.52
CA PRO A 22 -13.35 0.74 46.32
C PRO A 22 -14.70 1.08 47.01
N ASP A 23 -15.08 2.37 47.04
CA ASP A 23 -16.47 2.90 47.11
C ASP A 23 -16.39 4.45 47.18
N GLU A 24 -16.99 5.21 46.26
CA GLU A 24 -18.42 5.59 46.10
C GLU A 24 -18.88 6.78 46.99
N THR A 25 -19.70 7.65 46.38
CA THR A 25 -20.55 8.73 46.95
C THR A 25 -19.90 10.09 47.24
N VAL A 26 -20.24 11.19 46.55
CA VAL A 26 -21.51 11.95 46.39
C VAL A 26 -21.77 12.97 47.52
N HIS A 27 -22.15 14.19 47.09
CA HIS A 27 -22.60 15.39 47.84
C HIS A 27 -21.51 16.23 48.52
N GLY A 28 -21.53 17.56 48.47
CA GLY A 28 -22.56 18.47 48.01
C GLY A 28 -22.12 19.93 48.08
N ASP A 29 -22.85 20.71 47.30
CA ASP A 29 -22.91 22.16 47.15
C ASP A 29 -22.97 22.95 48.48
N VAL A 30 -22.14 24.00 48.59
CA VAL A 30 -22.41 25.17 49.45
C VAL A 30 -21.82 26.41 48.77
N GLY A 31 -22.67 27.16 48.06
CA GLY A 31 -22.36 28.51 47.61
C GLY A 31 -22.28 29.54 48.75
N ARG A 32 -21.49 30.61 48.53
CA ARG A 32 -21.91 32.00 48.78
C ARG A 32 -20.89 33.04 48.30
N THR A 33 -21.33 33.81 47.29
CA THR A 33 -21.36 35.28 47.15
C THR A 33 -20.11 36.13 47.37
N ASP A 34 -19.71 36.75 46.24
CA ASP A 34 -19.63 38.19 45.94
C ASP A 34 -18.67 39.12 46.70
N GLU A 35 -17.74 39.69 45.92
CA GLU A 35 -17.44 41.13 45.69
C GLU A 35 -16.07 41.16 44.97
N GLY A 36 -15.89 41.62 43.73
CA GLY A 36 -16.20 42.94 43.17
C GLY A 36 -14.87 43.57 42.72
N GLY A 37 -14.64 43.74 41.41
CA GLY A 37 -13.42 44.39 40.90
C GLY A 37 -13.40 44.49 39.37
N ALA A 38 -13.50 45.72 38.87
CA ALA A 38 -13.64 46.09 37.46
C ALA A 38 -12.30 46.27 36.72
N GLY A 39 -12.37 46.21 35.38
CA GLY A 39 -11.33 46.57 34.40
C GLY A 39 -10.79 45.35 33.65
N ASP A 40 -10.46 45.35 32.36
CA ASP A 40 -10.55 46.27 31.23
C ASP A 40 -10.23 45.41 29.99
N GLU A 41 -10.47 45.94 28.80
CA GLU A 41 -10.59 45.35 27.46
C GLU A 41 -9.47 44.42 26.91
N GLY A 42 -9.89 43.57 25.93
CA GLY A 42 -9.06 42.85 24.95
C GLY A 42 -9.45 41.37 24.86
N GLY A 43 -10.14 40.84 23.84
CA GLY A 43 -10.11 41.16 22.41
C GLY A 43 -9.23 40.15 21.68
N GLY A 44 -9.83 39.10 21.10
CA GLY A 44 -9.13 38.11 20.27
C GLY A 44 -9.58 36.68 20.52
N GLY A 45 -10.85 36.38 20.25
CA GLY A 45 -11.28 35.00 20.10
C GLY A 45 -10.95 34.57 18.67
N ASP A 46 -9.93 33.72 18.52
CA ASP A 46 -9.74 32.94 17.30
C ASP A 46 -10.75 31.80 17.35
N ALA A 47 -12.01 32.15 17.07
CA ALA A 47 -12.96 31.19 16.57
C ALA A 47 -12.48 30.85 15.16
N GLU A 48 -11.96 29.64 14.98
CA GLU A 48 -11.94 29.01 13.66
C GLU A 48 -13.32 29.20 13.06
N ALA A 49 -13.37 29.96 11.97
CA ALA A 49 -14.59 30.13 11.24
C ALA A 49 -14.90 28.77 10.60
N ASP A 50 -15.73 27.98 11.28
CA ASP A 50 -16.55 26.97 10.64
C ASP A 50 -17.15 27.63 9.40
N ALA A 51 -16.65 27.24 8.23
CA ALA A 51 -17.15 27.73 6.97
C ALA A 51 -18.64 27.35 6.92
N TYR A 52 -19.50 28.34 7.04
CA TYR A 52 -20.94 28.18 6.88
C TYR A 52 -21.20 27.58 5.50
N VAL A 53 -21.44 26.28 5.43
CA VAL A 53 -21.92 25.59 4.23
C VAL A 53 -23.40 25.94 4.13
N PRO A 54 -23.84 26.75 3.14
CA PRO A 54 -25.26 26.99 2.94
C PRO A 54 -25.96 25.64 2.73
N PRO A 55 -27.22 25.48 3.18
CA PRO A 55 -27.96 24.27 2.87
C PRO A 55 -27.96 24.09 1.34
N GLY A 56 -27.46 22.95 0.89
CA GLY A 56 -27.19 22.67 -0.51
C GLY A 56 -27.56 21.23 -0.87
N ALA A 57 -27.17 20.80 -2.07
CA ALA A 57 -27.31 19.40 -2.45
C ALA A 57 -26.21 18.58 -1.76
N ARG A 58 -26.62 17.51 -1.10
CA ARG A 58 -25.73 16.54 -0.44
C ARG A 58 -25.63 15.31 -1.33
N LEU A 59 -24.47 15.11 -1.92
CA LEU A 59 -24.19 14.00 -2.81
C LEU A 59 -23.67 12.83 -2.00
N HIS A 60 -24.34 11.69 -2.11
CA HIS A 60 -23.97 10.41 -1.49
C HIS A 60 -23.46 9.45 -2.55
N GLY A 61 -22.52 8.60 -2.17
CA GLY A 61 -22.04 7.52 -3.02
C GLY A 61 -21.02 6.66 -2.31
N THR A 62 -20.58 5.62 -3.01
CA THR A 62 -19.45 4.77 -2.63
C THR A 62 -18.41 4.87 -3.72
N VAL A 63 -17.16 5.14 -3.36
CA VAL A 63 -16.05 5.02 -4.30
C VAL A 63 -15.75 3.54 -4.49
N TRP A 64 -15.80 3.09 -5.73
CA TRP A 64 -15.57 1.70 -6.11
C TRP A 64 -14.22 1.54 -6.81
N GLY A 65 -13.60 0.37 -6.64
CA GLY A 65 -12.37 0.01 -7.34
C GLY A 65 -12.56 -0.05 -8.85
N PRO A 66 -11.47 -0.20 -9.62
CA PRO A 66 -11.52 -0.30 -11.07
C PRO A 66 -12.59 -1.27 -11.57
N ALA A 67 -13.37 -0.84 -12.56
CA ALA A 67 -14.27 -1.71 -13.30
C ALA A 67 -14.62 -1.09 -14.67
N PRO A 68 -14.87 -1.93 -15.70
CA PRO A 68 -15.51 -1.52 -16.94
C PRO A 68 -16.90 -0.90 -16.69
N PRO A 69 -17.39 0.01 -17.56
CA PRO A 69 -18.69 0.67 -17.37
C PRO A 69 -19.89 -0.28 -17.24
N ASP A 70 -19.78 -1.50 -17.76
CA ASP A 70 -20.82 -2.53 -17.81
C ASP A 70 -20.60 -3.70 -16.84
N ALA A 71 -19.58 -3.62 -15.97
CA ALA A 71 -19.26 -4.62 -14.97
C ALA A 71 -19.35 -4.04 -13.54
N PRO A 72 -19.79 -4.83 -12.54
CA PRO A 72 -19.71 -4.42 -11.15
C PRO A 72 -18.25 -4.36 -10.69
N SER A 73 -17.92 -3.38 -9.85
CA SER A 73 -16.66 -3.38 -9.13
C SER A 73 -16.67 -4.42 -8.02
N LEU A 74 -15.49 -4.96 -7.71
CA LEU A 74 -15.33 -6.04 -6.73
C LEU A 74 -15.13 -5.56 -5.29
N PHE A 75 -14.72 -4.30 -5.09
CA PHE A 75 -14.42 -3.77 -3.76
C PHE A 75 -14.60 -2.24 -3.68
N PRO A 76 -14.99 -1.68 -2.53
CA PRO A 76 -14.98 -0.24 -2.30
C PRO A 76 -13.57 0.26 -2.00
N VAL A 77 -13.32 1.55 -2.22
CA VAL A 77 -11.99 2.17 -2.03
C VAL A 77 -12.01 3.12 -0.84
N SER A 78 -11.18 2.84 0.15
CA SER A 78 -10.96 3.71 1.31
C SER A 78 -10.04 4.89 0.99
N GLY A 79 -10.32 6.05 1.58
CA GLY A 79 -9.45 7.22 1.52
C GLY A 79 -9.22 7.75 0.11
N ALA A 80 -10.21 7.63 -0.78
CA ALA A 80 -10.22 8.27 -2.09
C ALA A 80 -10.74 9.70 -1.97
N LEU A 81 -10.11 10.62 -2.69
CA LEU A 81 -10.55 12.01 -2.81
C LEU A 81 -11.79 12.09 -3.70
N VAL A 82 -12.83 12.76 -3.23
CA VAL A 82 -13.98 13.18 -4.03
C VAL A 82 -14.08 14.70 -3.98
N ALA A 83 -13.82 15.38 -5.10
CA ALA A 83 -13.72 16.84 -5.16
C ALA A 83 -14.49 17.43 -6.35
N ALA A 84 -15.06 18.62 -6.18
CA ALA A 84 -15.82 19.32 -7.22
C ALA A 84 -15.13 20.62 -7.64
N TYR A 85 -14.66 20.68 -8.88
CA TYR A 85 -13.93 21.82 -9.43
C TYR A 85 -14.82 22.67 -10.35
N LEU A 86 -14.56 23.98 -10.43
CA LEU A 86 -15.24 24.88 -11.39
C LEU A 86 -14.66 24.82 -12.81
N ALA A 87 -13.52 24.16 -12.97
CA ALA A 87 -12.84 23.88 -14.24
C ALA A 87 -12.18 22.49 -14.14
N PRO A 88 -11.85 21.83 -15.26
CA PRO A 88 -11.15 20.54 -15.20
C PRO A 88 -9.87 20.64 -14.35
N PRO A 89 -9.62 19.69 -13.43
CA PRO A 89 -8.35 19.64 -12.71
C PRO A 89 -7.18 19.33 -13.66
N PRO A 90 -5.93 19.64 -13.28
CA PRO A 90 -4.76 19.32 -14.09
C PRO A 90 -4.68 17.82 -14.45
N GLU A 91 -4.17 17.52 -15.65
CA GLU A 91 -3.90 16.14 -16.06
C GLU A 91 -2.84 15.48 -15.17
N ILE A 92 -2.98 14.17 -14.93
CA ILE A 92 -1.91 13.37 -14.34
C ILE A 92 -0.84 13.19 -15.44
N PRO A 93 0.45 13.42 -15.16
CA PRO A 93 1.53 13.16 -16.11
C PRO A 93 1.48 11.72 -16.68
N ASP A 94 2.00 11.51 -17.89
CA ASP A 94 2.10 10.18 -18.53
C ASP A 94 3.44 9.48 -18.26
N GLU A 95 4.21 9.99 -17.31
CA GLU A 95 5.55 9.52 -16.94
C GLU A 95 5.71 9.68 -15.42
N VAL A 96 6.71 9.02 -14.83
CA VAL A 96 7.06 9.19 -13.41
C VAL A 96 7.24 10.67 -13.06
N TYR A 97 6.69 11.04 -11.91
CA TYR A 97 6.75 12.39 -11.37
C TYR A 97 6.73 12.33 -9.85
N CYS A 98 7.31 13.35 -9.21
CA CYS A 98 7.18 13.55 -7.78
C CYS A 98 5.75 14.00 -7.47
N GLU A 99 5.00 13.14 -6.80
CA GLU A 99 3.60 13.40 -6.44
C GLU A 99 3.51 14.01 -5.05
N GLU A 100 3.66 15.33 -5.00
CA GLU A 100 3.57 16.09 -3.75
C GLU A 100 2.11 16.33 -3.35
N CYS A 101 1.79 16.17 -2.07
CA CYS A 101 0.48 16.50 -1.56
C CYS A 101 0.27 18.01 -1.58
N VAL A 102 -0.80 18.44 -2.25
CA VAL A 102 -1.17 19.86 -2.33
C VAL A 102 -2.36 20.16 -1.46
N THR A 103 -2.34 21.31 -0.79
CA THR A 103 -3.55 21.84 -0.15
C THR A 103 -4.52 22.30 -1.24
N LEU A 104 -5.72 21.72 -1.27
CA LEU A 104 -6.78 22.18 -2.18
C LEU A 104 -7.23 23.59 -1.78
N ASP A 105 -7.54 24.41 -2.80
CA ASP A 105 -8.10 25.74 -2.56
C ASP A 105 -9.37 25.61 -1.70
N PRO A 106 -9.56 26.43 -0.63
CA PRO A 106 -10.72 26.34 0.25
C PRO A 106 -12.08 26.47 -0.47
N SER A 107 -12.10 27.00 -1.69
CA SER A 107 -13.30 27.10 -2.53
C SER A 107 -13.64 25.82 -3.29
N VAL A 108 -12.77 24.81 -3.30
CA VAL A 108 -13.02 23.49 -3.90
C VAL A 108 -13.69 22.59 -2.86
N PRO A 109 -15.00 22.32 -2.96
CA PRO A 109 -15.66 21.39 -2.05
C PRO A 109 -15.10 19.99 -2.29
N HIS A 110 -14.69 19.33 -1.21
CA HIS A 110 -14.13 17.99 -1.28
C HIS A 110 -14.43 17.19 -0.01
N THR A 111 -14.28 15.88 -0.11
CA THR A 111 -14.36 14.91 0.98
C THR A 111 -13.45 13.71 0.68
N MET A 112 -13.25 12.85 1.66
CA MET A 112 -12.57 11.57 1.50
C MET A 112 -13.58 10.44 1.69
N SER A 113 -13.44 9.33 0.96
CA SER A 113 -14.22 8.13 1.22
C SER A 113 -13.81 7.49 2.55
N ALA A 114 -14.79 6.97 3.28
CA ALA A 114 -14.60 6.18 4.48
C ALA A 114 -14.06 4.77 4.14
N ALA A 115 -13.80 3.97 5.18
CA ALA A 115 -13.29 2.61 5.04
C ALA A 115 -14.20 1.69 4.19
N ASP A 116 -15.51 1.88 4.24
CA ASP A 116 -16.47 1.16 3.38
C ASP A 116 -16.63 1.81 1.98
N GLY A 117 -15.78 2.77 1.65
CA GLY A 117 -15.81 3.59 0.43
C GLY A 117 -16.92 4.64 0.40
N SER A 118 -17.80 4.71 1.40
CA SER A 118 -18.89 5.68 1.40
C SER A 118 -18.38 7.11 1.56
N PHE A 119 -19.08 8.08 0.97
CA PHE A 119 -18.75 9.49 1.13
C PHE A 119 -19.99 10.38 1.09
N LEU A 120 -19.81 11.60 1.60
CA LEU A 120 -20.80 12.67 1.56
C LEU A 120 -20.13 13.97 1.10
N LEU A 121 -20.57 14.52 -0.04
CA LEU A 121 -20.08 15.80 -0.57
C LEU A 121 -21.20 16.83 -0.62
N ALA A 122 -21.01 17.99 0.01
CA ALA A 122 -21.99 19.08 -0.04
C ALA A 122 -21.62 20.09 -1.14
N LEU A 123 -22.57 20.39 -2.03
CA LEU A 123 -22.41 21.37 -3.12
C LEU A 123 -23.53 22.42 -3.14
N PRO A 124 -23.22 23.66 -3.58
CA PRO A 124 -24.23 24.65 -3.89
C PRO A 124 -25.26 24.15 -4.91
N PRO A 125 -26.57 24.34 -4.66
CA PRO A 125 -27.62 23.86 -5.56
C PRO A 125 -27.58 24.60 -6.90
N GLY A 126 -27.83 23.89 -8.00
CA GLY A 126 -27.86 24.45 -9.35
C GLY A 126 -26.49 24.83 -9.93
N GLY A 127 -25.39 24.48 -9.27
CA GLY A 127 -24.03 24.68 -9.80
C GLY A 127 -23.66 23.64 -10.86
N HIS A 128 -22.65 23.97 -11.67
CA HIS A 128 -22.04 23.06 -12.64
C HIS A 128 -20.57 22.85 -12.26
N TYR A 129 -20.15 21.59 -12.15
CA TYR A 129 -18.83 21.21 -11.65
C TYR A 129 -18.20 20.09 -12.49
N TRP A 130 -16.87 20.00 -12.38
CA TRP A 130 -16.08 18.83 -12.73
C TRP A 130 -15.86 18.02 -11.46
N LEU A 131 -16.61 16.93 -11.32
CA LEU A 131 -16.46 16.02 -10.19
C LEU A 131 -15.28 15.08 -10.47
N ALA A 132 -14.27 15.11 -9.61
CA ALA A 132 -13.14 14.21 -9.63
C ALA A 132 -13.26 13.18 -8.50
N VAL A 133 -13.06 11.90 -8.84
CA VAL A 133 -12.88 10.80 -7.89
C VAL A 133 -11.50 10.22 -8.14
N GLN A 134 -10.65 10.23 -7.12
CA GLN A 134 -9.22 9.92 -7.27
C GLN A 134 -8.65 9.15 -6.07
N LYS A 135 -7.86 8.11 -6.36
CA LYS A 135 -6.94 7.48 -5.40
C LYS A 135 -5.64 7.16 -6.13
N GLY A 136 -4.55 7.82 -5.73
CA GLY A 136 -3.30 7.85 -6.49
C GLY A 136 -3.51 8.26 -7.94
N GLN A 137 -2.96 7.48 -8.89
CA GLN A 137 -3.12 7.73 -10.34
C GLN A 137 -4.43 7.19 -10.94
N PHE A 138 -5.28 6.51 -10.17
CA PHE A 138 -6.63 6.19 -10.62
C PHE A 138 -7.51 7.41 -10.47
N ARG A 139 -8.05 7.91 -11.58
CA ARG A 139 -8.88 9.12 -11.56
C ARG A 139 -9.96 9.11 -12.63
N ARG A 140 -11.18 9.42 -12.20
CA ARG A 140 -12.29 9.80 -13.08
C ARG A 140 -12.63 11.27 -12.87
N VAL A 141 -12.76 12.01 -13.96
CA VAL A 141 -13.25 13.40 -13.95
C VAL A 141 -14.46 13.50 -14.87
N ALA A 142 -15.63 13.83 -14.31
CA ALA A 142 -16.86 13.95 -15.07
C ALA A 142 -17.59 15.27 -14.77
N GLU A 143 -18.22 15.86 -15.78
CA GLU A 143 -19.12 16.99 -15.59
C GLU A 143 -20.36 16.54 -14.77
N TYR A 144 -20.81 17.44 -13.88
CA TYR A 144 -21.97 17.22 -13.03
C TYR A 144 -22.76 18.52 -12.81
N ASP A 145 -24.04 18.49 -13.19
CA ASP A 145 -25.01 19.55 -12.89
C ASP A 145 -25.70 19.23 -11.57
N VAL A 146 -25.47 20.06 -10.55
CA VAL A 146 -26.05 19.88 -9.22
C VAL A 146 -27.54 20.22 -9.27
N PRO A 147 -28.42 19.39 -8.68
CA PRO A 147 -29.84 19.72 -8.57
C PRO A 147 -30.08 21.11 -7.97
N ALA A 148 -31.05 21.84 -8.53
CA ALA A 148 -31.38 23.20 -8.09
C ALA A 148 -32.08 23.26 -6.72
N THR A 149 -32.45 22.10 -6.17
CA THR A 149 -33.12 21.96 -4.87
C THR A 149 -32.17 21.42 -3.82
N GLU A 150 -32.28 21.90 -2.59
CA GLU A 150 -31.64 21.29 -1.44
C GLU A 150 -32.17 19.86 -1.23
N GLY A 151 -31.31 18.95 -0.77
CA GLY A 151 -31.68 17.56 -0.54
C GLY A 151 -30.49 16.61 -0.61
N ASP A 152 -30.77 15.34 -0.31
CA ASP A 152 -29.83 14.23 -0.46
C ASP A 152 -30.03 13.59 -1.84
N TYR A 153 -28.93 13.36 -2.56
CA TYR A 153 -28.92 12.80 -3.91
C TYR A 153 -27.84 11.72 -4.03
N ASP A 154 -28.23 10.56 -4.52
CA ASP A 154 -27.28 9.50 -4.84
C ASP A 154 -26.63 9.78 -6.19
N LEU A 155 -25.31 9.67 -6.24
CA LEU A 155 -24.56 9.71 -7.48
C LEU A 155 -24.69 8.38 -8.22
N ASP A 156 -24.63 8.47 -9.55
CA ASP A 156 -24.50 7.30 -10.42
C ASP A 156 -23.21 6.55 -10.09
N VAL A 157 -23.30 5.22 -9.95
CA VAL A 157 -22.16 4.34 -9.68
C VAL A 157 -21.01 4.54 -10.66
N TRP A 158 -21.30 4.81 -11.93
CA TRP A 158 -20.27 5.11 -12.93
C TRP A 158 -19.44 6.33 -12.52
N ARG A 159 -20.03 7.38 -11.94
CA ARG A 159 -19.28 8.59 -11.55
C ARG A 159 -18.36 8.34 -10.36
N THR A 160 -18.60 7.29 -9.59
CA THR A 160 -17.85 6.99 -8.36
C THR A 160 -16.99 5.73 -8.47
N THR A 161 -17.04 5.01 -9.58
CA THR A 161 -16.16 3.88 -9.86
C THR A 161 -14.85 4.39 -10.46
N LEU A 162 -13.71 3.93 -9.95
CA LEU A 162 -12.42 4.25 -10.57
C LEU A 162 -12.32 3.59 -11.96
N PRO A 163 -11.62 4.22 -12.92
CA PRO A 163 -11.52 3.67 -14.26
C PRO A 163 -10.66 2.42 -14.28
N SER A 164 -10.97 1.50 -15.20
CA SER A 164 -10.14 0.32 -15.48
C SER A 164 -9.23 0.49 -16.69
N ARG A 165 -9.33 1.63 -17.38
CA ARG A 165 -8.45 2.04 -18.49
C ARG A 165 -8.36 3.54 -18.61
N THR A 166 -7.25 4.03 -19.16
CA THR A 166 -7.12 5.44 -19.54
C THR A 166 -7.96 5.73 -20.78
N ASP A 167 -8.92 6.65 -20.66
CA ASP A 167 -9.63 7.28 -21.76
C ASP A 167 -9.80 8.76 -21.44
N ARG A 168 -8.81 9.55 -21.88
CA ARG A 168 -8.77 11.00 -21.63
C ARG A 168 -9.95 11.74 -22.26
N ALA A 169 -10.60 11.19 -23.29
CA ALA A 169 -11.74 11.83 -23.91
C ALA A 169 -12.96 11.89 -22.98
N ILE A 170 -13.04 10.97 -22.01
CA ILE A 170 -14.11 10.91 -21.01
C ILE A 170 -13.62 11.22 -19.58
N GLY A 171 -12.37 11.67 -19.44
CA GLY A 171 -11.79 12.07 -18.15
C GLY A 171 -11.28 10.90 -17.29
N ASP A 172 -11.03 9.74 -17.90
CA ASP A 172 -10.55 8.55 -17.22
C ASP A 172 -9.03 8.43 -17.33
N THR A 173 -8.37 8.14 -16.21
CA THR A 173 -6.92 7.91 -16.12
C THR A 173 -6.64 6.78 -15.13
N ILE A 174 -5.79 5.83 -15.51
CA ILE A 174 -5.21 4.82 -14.61
C ILE A 174 -3.69 5.01 -14.55
N PRO A 175 -2.98 4.40 -13.58
CA PRO A 175 -1.53 4.34 -13.63
C PRO A 175 -1.05 3.63 -14.91
N ASN A 176 0.04 4.09 -15.51
CA ASN A 176 0.75 3.32 -16.53
C ASN A 176 1.48 2.19 -15.83
N ILE A 177 1.17 0.95 -16.21
CA ILE A 177 1.61 -0.26 -15.50
C ILE A 177 2.52 -1.07 -16.42
N ALA A 178 3.68 -1.47 -15.90
CA ALA A 178 4.49 -2.54 -16.47
C ALA A 178 4.49 -3.73 -15.52
N VAL A 179 4.33 -4.93 -16.06
CA VAL A 179 4.41 -6.19 -15.30
C VAL A 179 5.56 -7.01 -15.86
N LEU A 180 6.56 -7.33 -15.03
CA LEU A 180 7.48 -8.42 -15.31
C LEU A 180 6.81 -9.71 -14.83
N TYR A 181 6.42 -10.55 -15.79
CA TYR A 181 5.69 -11.80 -15.58
C TYR A 181 6.39 -12.72 -14.56
N GLY A 182 5.58 -13.44 -13.77
CA GLY A 182 6.08 -14.44 -12.81
C GLY A 182 5.46 -15.80 -13.10
N ASP A 183 6.24 -16.89 -13.04
CA ASP A 183 5.69 -18.24 -13.17
C ASP A 183 5.07 -18.78 -11.86
N TYR A 184 5.21 -18.04 -10.75
CA TYR A 184 4.60 -18.40 -9.46
C TYR A 184 3.68 -17.34 -8.85
N ASP A 185 3.86 -16.05 -9.18
CA ASP A 185 2.94 -14.98 -8.80
C ASP A 185 2.36 -14.30 -10.07
N HIS A 186 1.07 -14.53 -10.32
CA HIS A 186 0.37 -14.10 -11.53
C HIS A 186 -0.41 -12.79 -11.33
N ILE A 187 0.27 -11.68 -11.02
CA ILE A 187 -0.40 -10.37 -10.80
C ILE A 187 -1.26 -9.91 -11.98
N GLU A 188 -0.91 -10.31 -13.20
CA GLU A 188 -1.74 -10.06 -14.38
C GLU A 188 -3.17 -10.63 -14.24
N ASP A 189 -3.36 -11.74 -13.52
CA ASP A 189 -4.66 -12.34 -13.26
C ASP A 189 -5.49 -11.42 -12.32
N ILE A 190 -4.85 -10.82 -11.31
CA ILE A 190 -5.45 -9.84 -10.40
C ILE A 190 -5.88 -8.57 -11.15
N LEU A 191 -5.01 -8.05 -12.02
CA LEU A 191 -5.33 -6.89 -12.86
C LEU A 191 -6.54 -7.18 -13.75
N ALA A 192 -6.60 -8.37 -14.37
CA ALA A 192 -7.73 -8.80 -15.17
C ALA A 192 -9.03 -8.93 -14.35
N LYS A 193 -8.98 -9.52 -13.15
CA LYS A 193 -10.15 -9.69 -12.27
C LYS A 193 -10.81 -8.36 -11.90
N VAL A 194 -10.03 -7.29 -11.73
CA VAL A 194 -10.55 -5.93 -11.48
C VAL A 194 -10.82 -5.14 -12.76
N GLY A 195 -10.78 -5.81 -13.91
CA GLY A 195 -11.10 -5.27 -15.23
C GLY A 195 -10.04 -4.35 -15.83
N ILE A 196 -8.82 -4.35 -15.28
CA ILE A 196 -7.63 -3.79 -15.92
C ILE A 196 -7.08 -4.88 -16.85
N GLY A 197 -7.77 -5.07 -17.99
CA GLY A 197 -7.59 -6.19 -18.90
C GLY A 197 -8.80 -7.12 -18.87
N ALA A 198 -8.64 -8.32 -19.41
CA ALA A 198 -9.68 -9.34 -19.44
C ALA A 198 -9.13 -10.68 -18.90
N ASP A 199 -9.98 -11.43 -18.22
CA ASP A 199 -9.71 -12.80 -17.80
C ASP A 199 -10.29 -13.81 -18.80
N ASP A 200 -9.68 -14.99 -18.84
CA ASP A 200 -10.13 -16.16 -19.58
C ASP A 200 -11.20 -16.92 -18.79
N SER A 201 -11.76 -17.97 -19.40
CA SER A 201 -12.78 -18.80 -18.74
C SER A 201 -12.29 -19.56 -17.50
N ALA A 202 -10.99 -19.57 -17.26
CA ALA A 202 -10.34 -20.15 -16.10
C ALA A 202 -9.90 -19.09 -15.08
N TYR A 203 -10.32 -17.84 -15.22
CA TYR A 203 -10.00 -16.72 -14.32
C TYR A 203 -8.52 -16.31 -14.31
N GLY A 204 -7.77 -16.66 -15.36
CA GLY A 204 -6.42 -16.14 -15.59
C GLY A 204 -6.44 -15.05 -16.65
N TYR A 205 -5.38 -14.25 -16.75
CA TYR A 205 -5.26 -13.20 -17.75
C TYR A 205 -5.37 -13.74 -19.19
N ASP A 206 -6.18 -13.09 -20.02
CA ASP A 206 -6.32 -13.42 -21.44
C ASP A 206 -5.15 -12.85 -22.25
N TYR A 207 -4.11 -13.66 -22.46
CA TYR A 207 -2.94 -13.29 -23.26
C TYR A 207 -3.24 -13.07 -24.76
N ASP A 208 -4.40 -13.49 -25.26
CA ASP A 208 -4.78 -13.25 -26.66
C ASP A 208 -5.40 -11.84 -26.87
N GLN A 209 -5.61 -11.06 -25.80
CA GLN A 209 -6.15 -9.72 -25.93
C GLN A 209 -5.17 -8.75 -26.60
N THR A 210 -5.68 -7.92 -27.51
CA THR A 210 -4.85 -7.00 -28.31
C THR A 210 -4.81 -5.56 -27.77
N ASP A 211 -5.54 -5.27 -26.69
CA ASP A 211 -5.74 -3.92 -26.14
C ASP A 211 -5.67 -3.95 -24.60
N ALA A 212 -4.60 -4.56 -24.08
CA ALA A 212 -4.34 -4.60 -22.65
C ALA A 212 -4.00 -3.19 -22.12
N PRO A 213 -4.54 -2.78 -20.96
CA PRO A 213 -4.26 -1.47 -20.37
C PRO A 213 -2.92 -1.40 -19.62
N PHE A 214 -2.05 -2.41 -19.78
CA PHE A 214 -0.71 -2.48 -19.21
C PHE A 214 0.23 -3.23 -20.15
N ASP A 215 1.54 -3.05 -19.95
CA ASP A 215 2.58 -3.74 -20.73
C ASP A 215 3.15 -4.94 -19.96
N LEU A 216 3.33 -6.06 -20.65
CA LEU A 216 3.88 -7.29 -20.08
C LEU A 216 5.30 -7.54 -20.61
N TYR A 217 6.19 -7.94 -19.71
CA TYR A 217 7.59 -8.26 -19.98
C TYR A 217 7.96 -9.63 -19.41
N ASP A 218 8.77 -10.39 -20.13
CA ASP A 218 9.28 -11.69 -19.69
C ASP A 218 10.41 -11.50 -18.67
N ASN A 219 10.19 -12.01 -17.45
CA ASN A 219 11.15 -11.91 -16.35
C ASN A 219 12.25 -12.98 -16.49
N GLY A 220 11.87 -14.20 -16.86
CA GLY A 220 12.73 -15.34 -17.18
C GLY A 220 13.30 -15.33 -18.60
N ASP A 221 14.25 -16.23 -18.85
CA ASP A 221 14.79 -16.45 -20.20
C ASP A 221 14.00 -17.52 -21.00
N THR A 222 13.12 -18.25 -20.31
CA THR A 222 12.26 -19.32 -20.86
C THR A 222 10.78 -18.95 -20.89
N GLU A 223 10.43 -17.81 -20.32
CA GLU A 223 9.08 -17.24 -20.33
C GLU A 223 8.87 -16.49 -21.65
N HIS A 224 7.67 -16.58 -22.22
CA HIS A 224 7.32 -16.01 -23.52
C HIS A 224 5.88 -15.47 -23.52
N HIS A 225 5.54 -14.68 -22.50
CA HIS A 225 4.23 -14.05 -22.35
C HIS A 225 4.24 -12.56 -22.77
N GLY A 226 5.39 -11.90 -22.73
CA GLY A 226 5.52 -10.46 -22.99
C GLY A 226 6.69 -10.07 -23.91
N ALA A 227 7.06 -8.79 -23.85
CA ALA A 227 8.28 -8.28 -24.47
C ALA A 227 9.53 -8.69 -23.67
N ASN A 228 10.72 -8.49 -24.21
CA ASN A 228 11.93 -8.84 -23.47
C ASN A 228 12.13 -7.86 -22.28
N LYS A 229 12.42 -8.34 -21.06
CA LYS A 229 12.73 -7.46 -19.91
C LYS A 229 13.77 -6.37 -20.19
N TRP A 230 14.73 -6.60 -21.09
CA TRP A 230 15.74 -5.59 -21.43
C TRP A 230 15.19 -4.42 -22.24
N ASP A 231 14.02 -4.57 -22.87
CA ASP A 231 13.30 -3.46 -23.49
C ASP A 231 12.76 -2.49 -22.41
N LEU A 232 12.60 -2.95 -21.16
CA LEU A 232 12.24 -2.14 -20.00
C LEU A 232 13.46 -1.70 -19.17
N LEU A 233 14.32 -2.65 -18.77
CA LEU A 233 15.43 -2.42 -17.81
C LEU A 233 16.73 -1.94 -18.48
N GLY A 234 16.77 -1.90 -19.80
CA GLY A 234 17.95 -1.53 -20.58
C GLY A 234 18.35 -0.06 -20.44
N ALA A 235 17.40 0.82 -20.13
CA ALA A 235 17.60 2.26 -19.96
C ALA A 235 16.61 2.84 -18.94
N ILE A 236 16.94 3.98 -18.32
CA ILE A 236 15.99 4.66 -17.42
C ILE A 236 14.82 5.25 -18.21
N GLU A 237 15.06 5.68 -19.45
CA GLU A 237 14.08 6.25 -20.37
C GLU A 237 12.96 5.28 -20.75
N THR A 238 13.21 3.98 -20.68
CA THR A 238 12.19 2.94 -20.92
C THR A 238 11.39 2.62 -19.67
N MET A 239 11.85 2.99 -18.48
CA MET A 239 11.14 2.82 -17.21
C MET A 239 10.25 4.03 -16.87
N ARG A 240 10.70 5.25 -17.20
CA ARG A 240 9.99 6.51 -16.91
C ARG A 240 8.53 6.58 -17.37
N PRO A 241 8.10 5.95 -18.48
CA PRO A 241 6.68 5.99 -18.87
C PRO A 241 5.73 5.30 -17.88
N TYR A 242 6.23 4.46 -16.96
CA TYR A 242 5.42 3.67 -16.05
C TYR A 242 5.32 4.31 -14.67
N HIS A 243 4.11 4.51 -14.17
CA HIS A 243 3.86 4.94 -12.79
C HIS A 243 4.21 3.83 -11.79
N ILE A 244 4.02 2.58 -12.17
CA ILE A 244 4.34 1.41 -11.35
C ILE A 244 4.91 0.28 -12.20
N ILE A 245 5.92 -0.40 -11.67
CA ILE A 245 6.49 -1.62 -12.23
C ILE A 245 6.32 -2.76 -11.22
N PHE A 246 5.69 -3.85 -11.65
CA PHE A 246 5.54 -5.09 -10.89
C PHE A 246 6.68 -6.04 -11.23
N PHE A 247 7.38 -6.52 -10.21
CA PHE A 247 8.37 -7.59 -10.31
C PHE A 247 7.80 -8.83 -9.61
N ASN A 248 7.22 -9.72 -10.40
CA ASN A 248 6.57 -10.91 -9.87
C ASN A 248 7.58 -12.02 -9.59
N CYS A 249 7.28 -12.85 -8.60
CA CYS A 249 8.07 -14.02 -8.28
C CYS A 249 8.15 -14.97 -9.48
N SER A 250 9.38 -15.33 -9.85
CA SER A 250 9.67 -16.32 -10.88
C SER A 250 10.88 -17.16 -10.50
N TYR A 251 10.77 -18.47 -10.64
CA TYR A 251 11.91 -19.38 -10.50
C TYR A 251 12.84 -19.29 -11.72
N ASN A 252 12.28 -19.01 -12.91
CA ASN A 252 13.03 -18.97 -14.16
C ASN A 252 13.81 -17.66 -14.37
N ALA A 253 13.47 -16.61 -13.63
CA ALA A 253 14.17 -15.32 -13.69
C ALA A 253 15.56 -15.39 -13.03
N ILE A 254 15.71 -16.16 -11.95
CA ILE A 254 16.93 -16.27 -11.10
C ILE A 254 17.44 -14.86 -10.64
N PHE A 255 16.67 -13.80 -10.91
CA PHE A 255 16.95 -12.36 -10.78
C PHE A 255 18.39 -11.91 -11.04
N ARG A 256 19.13 -12.64 -11.90
CA ARG A 256 20.58 -12.43 -12.13
C ARG A 256 20.90 -11.04 -12.68
N PHE A 257 19.94 -10.40 -13.34
CA PHE A 257 20.09 -9.03 -13.83
C PHE A 257 20.35 -8.03 -12.70
N MET A 258 19.89 -8.31 -11.47
CA MET A 258 20.19 -7.50 -10.29
C MET A 258 21.64 -7.59 -9.84
N GLY A 259 22.43 -8.51 -10.40
CA GLY A 259 23.89 -8.49 -10.29
C GLY A 259 24.59 -7.39 -11.08
N ASN A 260 23.87 -6.72 -11.98
CA ASN A 260 24.39 -5.60 -12.73
C ASN A 260 24.13 -4.30 -11.96
N VAL A 261 25.21 -3.64 -11.50
CA VAL A 261 25.11 -2.37 -10.77
C VAL A 261 24.42 -1.28 -11.58
N GLU A 262 24.54 -1.28 -12.92
CA GLU A 262 23.82 -0.31 -13.76
C GLU A 262 22.31 -0.52 -13.73
N VAL A 263 21.85 -1.77 -13.59
CA VAL A 263 20.42 -2.05 -13.44
C VAL A 263 19.95 -1.63 -12.06
N GLN A 264 20.72 -1.92 -11.01
CA GLN A 264 20.44 -1.42 -9.66
C GLN A 264 20.33 0.11 -9.64
N ASP A 265 21.27 0.82 -10.27
CA ASP A 265 21.28 2.28 -10.33
C ASP A 265 20.04 2.84 -11.06
N ARG A 266 19.62 2.21 -12.17
CA ARG A 266 18.39 2.60 -12.88
C ARG A 266 17.13 2.34 -12.06
N VAL A 267 17.07 1.21 -11.34
CA VAL A 267 15.95 0.91 -10.44
C VAL A 267 15.87 1.94 -9.31
N ARG A 268 17.01 2.29 -8.68
CA ARG A 268 17.05 3.38 -7.68
C ARG A 268 16.61 4.70 -8.28
N GLN A 269 17.12 5.05 -9.45
CA GLN A 269 16.79 6.30 -10.14
C GLN A 269 15.31 6.37 -10.48
N TYR A 270 14.73 5.29 -11.02
CA TYR A 270 13.30 5.21 -11.33
C TYR A 270 12.43 5.50 -10.12
N VAL A 271 12.73 4.87 -8.98
CA VAL A 271 11.99 5.13 -7.73
C VAL A 271 12.24 6.54 -7.23
N ALA A 272 13.50 7.02 -7.24
CA ALA A 272 13.81 8.39 -6.82
C ALA A 272 13.06 9.45 -7.63
N GLU A 273 12.81 9.21 -8.92
CA GLU A 273 12.06 10.10 -9.83
C GLU A 273 10.52 10.02 -9.65
N GLY A 274 10.01 9.19 -8.74
CA GLY A 274 8.57 9.06 -8.44
C GLY A 274 7.94 7.74 -8.87
N GLY A 275 8.72 6.83 -9.42
CA GLY A 275 8.28 5.49 -9.77
C GLY A 275 7.92 4.64 -8.56
N LYS A 276 6.95 3.73 -8.73
CA LYS A 276 6.57 2.76 -7.69
C LYS A 276 6.99 1.35 -8.09
N LEU A 277 7.44 0.57 -7.12
CA LEU A 277 7.70 -0.86 -7.29
C LEU A 277 6.75 -1.67 -6.43
N TYR A 278 6.19 -2.72 -7.01
CA TYR A 278 5.74 -3.88 -6.26
C TYR A 278 6.68 -5.05 -6.56
N VAL A 279 7.13 -5.73 -5.52
CA VAL A 279 8.04 -6.87 -5.62
C VAL A 279 7.53 -8.00 -4.75
N SER A 280 7.38 -9.21 -5.30
CA SER A 280 6.91 -10.37 -4.55
C SER A 280 7.99 -11.41 -4.34
N ASP A 281 8.05 -11.92 -3.13
CA ASP A 281 8.72 -13.14 -2.74
C ASP A 281 10.15 -13.24 -3.32
N TYR A 282 10.50 -14.25 -4.13
CA TYR A 282 11.87 -14.42 -4.63
C TYR A 282 12.32 -13.35 -5.63
N ALA A 283 11.45 -12.40 -6.01
CA ALA A 283 11.88 -11.16 -6.65
C ALA A 283 12.60 -10.19 -5.68
N MET A 284 12.71 -10.55 -4.39
CA MET A 284 13.49 -9.91 -3.32
C MET A 284 14.83 -9.28 -3.75
N PRO A 285 15.66 -9.85 -4.66
CA PRO A 285 16.89 -9.20 -5.12
C PRO A 285 16.66 -7.81 -5.77
N VAL A 286 15.46 -7.55 -6.29
CA VAL A 286 15.04 -6.24 -6.82
C VAL A 286 14.98 -5.18 -5.70
N VAL A 287 14.75 -5.60 -4.45
CA VAL A 287 14.72 -4.73 -3.28
C VAL A 287 16.05 -4.75 -2.52
N GLU A 288 16.57 -5.94 -2.22
CA GLU A 288 17.77 -6.09 -1.38
C GLU A 288 19.02 -5.52 -2.03
N GLN A 289 19.20 -5.71 -3.35
CA GLN A 289 20.42 -5.25 -4.01
C GLN A 289 20.48 -3.72 -4.15
N PRO A 290 19.37 -3.03 -4.50
CA PRO A 290 19.38 -1.58 -4.51
C PRO A 290 19.34 -0.95 -3.12
N TRP A 291 18.64 -1.56 -2.16
CA TRP A 291 18.35 -0.98 -0.84
C TRP A 291 18.66 -1.95 0.31
N PRO A 292 19.92 -2.39 0.49
CA PRO A 292 20.28 -3.43 1.45
C PRO A 292 20.09 -2.99 2.92
N ASP A 293 19.93 -1.70 3.17
CA ASP A 293 19.82 -1.13 4.51
C ASP A 293 18.38 -1.17 5.06
N PHE A 294 17.35 -1.45 4.26
CA PHE A 294 15.95 -1.33 4.69
C PHE A 294 15.37 -2.65 5.20
N ILE A 295 15.60 -3.75 4.49
CA ILE A 295 15.04 -5.07 4.80
C ILE A 295 16.17 -6.08 4.95
N TRP A 296 16.17 -6.78 6.08
CA TRP A 296 17.00 -7.94 6.29
C TRP A 296 16.16 -9.20 6.09
N PHE A 297 16.53 -9.96 5.07
CA PHE A 297 15.98 -11.29 4.82
C PHE A 297 16.72 -12.31 5.69
N ASN A 298 15.96 -13.16 6.37
CA ASN A 298 16.52 -14.14 7.29
C ASN A 298 17.38 -15.17 6.53
N SER A 299 18.18 -15.94 7.26
CA SER A 299 18.85 -17.09 6.65
C SER A 299 17.83 -18.19 6.32
N PRO A 300 18.01 -18.91 5.20
CA PRO A 300 17.13 -20.02 4.84
C PRO A 300 17.13 -21.10 5.93
N LEU A 301 15.94 -21.63 6.24
CA LEU A 301 15.74 -22.72 7.20
C LEU A 301 16.62 -23.95 6.91
N TYR A 302 16.83 -24.25 5.63
CA TYR A 302 17.57 -25.43 5.17
C TYR A 302 19.02 -25.18 4.76
N GLY A 303 19.58 -24.01 5.07
CA GLY A 303 21.00 -23.71 4.85
C GLY A 303 21.39 -23.54 3.38
N GLY A 304 21.39 -22.29 2.91
CA GLY A 304 21.81 -21.84 1.58
C GLY A 304 20.89 -22.31 0.43
N CYS A 305 20.87 -21.55 -0.66
CA CYS A 305 20.22 -22.03 -1.89
C CYS A 305 20.94 -23.27 -2.41
N SER A 306 20.17 -24.31 -2.76
CA SER A 306 20.72 -25.50 -3.45
C SER A 306 21.17 -25.21 -4.90
N GLU A 307 20.85 -24.01 -5.38
CA GLU A 307 21.22 -23.49 -6.69
C GLU A 307 22.60 -22.84 -6.63
N ALA A 308 23.59 -23.52 -7.20
CA ALA A 308 24.99 -23.13 -7.11
C ALA A 308 25.39 -21.82 -7.83
N ASP A 309 24.46 -21.06 -8.42
CA ASP A 309 24.75 -19.95 -9.34
C ASP A 309 23.77 -18.74 -9.21
N THR A 310 23.31 -18.41 -8.01
CA THR A 310 22.39 -17.27 -7.77
C THR A 310 23.13 -16.02 -7.29
N ASN A 311 22.62 -14.85 -7.70
CA ASN A 311 23.03 -13.56 -7.19
C ASN A 311 21.77 -12.85 -6.68
N PRO A 312 21.66 -12.56 -5.37
CA PRO A 312 22.66 -12.76 -4.31
C PRO A 312 22.95 -14.24 -3.99
N PRO A 313 24.16 -14.55 -3.48
CA PRO A 313 24.56 -15.90 -3.06
C PRO A 313 23.88 -16.37 -1.75
N THR A 314 22.99 -15.55 -1.17
CA THR A 314 22.24 -15.80 0.06
C THR A 314 20.75 -15.74 -0.24
N CYS A 315 20.20 -16.77 -0.89
CA CYS A 315 18.75 -16.87 -1.04
C CYS A 315 18.13 -17.33 0.28
N ASN A 316 17.01 -16.71 0.63
CA ASN A 316 16.22 -17.04 1.80
C ASN A 316 15.12 -18.05 1.46
N HIS A 317 15.53 -19.26 1.08
CA HIS A 317 14.60 -20.35 0.78
C HIS A 317 14.15 -21.06 2.07
N GLY A 318 12.89 -20.87 2.45
CA GLY A 318 12.14 -21.77 3.31
C GLY A 318 11.27 -22.73 2.47
N PRO A 319 10.70 -23.79 3.08
CA PRO A 319 9.48 -24.37 2.53
C PRO A 319 8.36 -23.31 2.54
N PRO A 320 7.35 -23.40 1.67
CA PRO A 320 6.25 -22.46 1.74
C PRO A 320 5.49 -22.61 3.06
N PHE A 321 4.93 -21.53 3.58
CA PHE A 321 4.04 -21.58 4.71
C PHE A 321 2.85 -20.62 4.55
N ASP A 322 1.69 -21.06 5.01
CA ASP A 322 0.52 -20.21 5.17
C ASP A 322 0.49 -19.69 6.61
N ALA A 323 0.14 -18.43 6.81
CA ALA A 323 0.21 -17.82 8.12
C ALA A 323 -1.03 -16.98 8.45
N PRO A 324 -1.58 -17.12 9.67
CA PRO A 324 -2.55 -16.17 10.17
C PRO A 324 -1.90 -14.80 10.23
N SER A 325 -2.59 -13.82 9.67
CA SER A 325 -2.04 -12.50 9.38
C SER A 325 -2.88 -11.39 10.00
N THR A 326 -2.21 -10.29 10.30
CA THR A 326 -2.79 -9.11 10.90
C THR A 326 -2.42 -7.89 10.06
N ALA A 327 -3.43 -7.10 9.69
CA ALA A 327 -3.21 -5.77 9.16
C ALA A 327 -2.85 -4.83 10.32
N VAL A 328 -1.60 -4.38 10.37
CA VAL A 328 -1.09 -3.51 11.44
C VAL A 328 -1.28 -2.03 11.13
N ASP A 329 -1.42 -1.68 9.85
CA ASP A 329 -1.84 -0.35 9.45
C ASP A 329 -3.33 -0.16 9.74
N THR A 330 -3.69 0.94 10.38
CA THR A 330 -5.08 1.20 10.79
C THR A 330 -6.00 1.39 9.58
N GLY A 331 -5.52 2.01 8.50
CA GLY A 331 -6.34 2.23 7.30
C GLY A 331 -6.65 0.93 6.58
N LEU A 332 -5.65 0.05 6.42
CA LEU A 332 -5.82 -1.29 5.87
C LEU A 332 -6.73 -2.13 6.77
N HIS A 333 -6.52 -2.10 8.09
CA HIS A 333 -7.34 -2.81 9.05
C HIS A 333 -8.81 -2.39 8.97
N ASP A 334 -9.08 -1.08 9.08
CA ASP A 334 -10.45 -0.55 9.02
C ASP A 334 -11.13 -0.89 7.68
N TRP A 335 -10.36 -0.88 6.57
CA TRP A 335 -10.89 -1.25 5.24
C TRP A 335 -11.25 -2.73 5.16
N LEU A 336 -10.37 -3.64 5.62
CA LEU A 336 -10.65 -5.07 5.66
C LEU A 336 -11.82 -5.41 6.59
N ASP A 337 -11.91 -4.75 7.76
CA ASP A 337 -13.03 -4.88 8.70
C ASP A 337 -14.35 -4.46 8.04
N ALA A 338 -14.34 -3.33 7.32
CA ALA A 338 -15.51 -2.84 6.59
C ALA A 338 -15.98 -3.77 5.45
N GLN A 339 -15.15 -4.73 5.04
CA GLN A 339 -15.51 -5.78 4.07
C GLN A 339 -15.95 -7.08 4.75
N ASP A 340 -16.10 -7.11 6.07
CA ASP A 340 -16.34 -8.30 6.89
C ASP A 340 -15.25 -9.38 6.71
N LEU A 341 -14.00 -8.98 6.42
CA LEU A 341 -12.87 -9.89 6.17
C LEU A 341 -12.00 -10.18 7.40
N LEU A 342 -12.26 -9.53 8.54
CA LEU A 342 -11.48 -9.70 9.77
C LEU A 342 -12.18 -10.50 10.87
N ASP A 343 -13.44 -10.91 10.67
CA ASP A 343 -14.25 -11.58 11.70
C ASP A 343 -13.60 -12.85 12.28
N ASP A 344 -12.76 -13.54 11.49
CA ASP A 344 -11.96 -14.70 11.92
C ASP A 344 -10.43 -14.48 11.73
N GLY A 345 -10.00 -13.24 11.47
CA GLY A 345 -8.67 -12.92 10.92
C GLY A 345 -8.57 -13.25 9.42
N PHE A 346 -7.43 -12.96 8.79
CA PHE A 346 -7.14 -13.40 7.42
C PHE A 346 -5.81 -14.15 7.36
N ASP A 347 -5.68 -15.04 6.38
CA ASP A 347 -4.45 -15.78 6.13
C ASP A 347 -3.71 -15.17 4.93
N THR A 348 -2.39 -15.06 5.04
CA THR A 348 -1.52 -14.95 3.86
C THR A 348 -1.10 -16.35 3.46
N LEU A 349 -1.30 -16.69 2.20
CA LEU A 349 -1.00 -18.00 1.65
C LEU A 349 0.32 -17.95 0.87
N GLU A 350 1.04 -19.07 0.84
CA GLU A 350 2.29 -19.20 0.09
C GLU A 350 3.36 -18.15 0.44
N ASN A 351 3.65 -17.96 1.73
CA ASN A 351 4.88 -17.24 2.08
C ASN A 351 6.08 -18.12 1.76
N TRP A 352 7.02 -17.59 0.98
CA TRP A 352 8.21 -18.31 0.53
C TRP A 352 9.50 -17.61 0.96
N ASP A 353 9.42 -16.32 1.30
CA ASP A 353 10.48 -15.52 1.90
C ASP A 353 10.18 -15.21 3.38
N THR A 354 11.21 -14.84 4.15
CA THR A 354 11.09 -14.48 5.56
C THR A 354 11.86 -13.21 5.91
N ILE A 355 11.16 -12.14 6.29
CA ILE A 355 11.79 -10.90 6.76
C ILE A 355 12.27 -11.07 8.19
N GLY A 356 13.60 -11.17 8.36
CA GLY A 356 14.23 -11.26 9.68
C GLY A 356 14.19 -9.94 10.45
N GLY A 357 14.11 -8.80 9.76
CA GLY A 357 13.94 -7.50 10.39
C GLY A 357 13.96 -6.32 9.42
N LEU A 358 13.55 -5.16 9.94
CA LEU A 358 13.53 -3.89 9.23
C LEU A 358 14.51 -2.93 9.90
N PHE A 359 15.11 -2.05 9.10
CA PHE A 359 16.14 -1.13 9.57
C PHE A 359 15.96 0.26 8.97
N GLU A 360 16.49 1.26 9.68
CA GLU A 360 16.45 2.65 9.24
C GLU A 360 17.40 2.83 8.04
N GLY A 361 16.81 3.10 6.88
CA GLY A 361 17.53 3.33 5.63
C GLY A 361 17.54 4.81 5.21
N GLU A 362 18.40 5.14 4.25
CA GLU A 362 18.42 6.45 3.61
C GLU A 362 17.30 6.55 2.58
N MET A 363 16.32 7.42 2.85
CA MET A 363 15.18 7.63 1.96
C MET A 363 15.49 8.67 0.88
N GLY A 364 16.46 9.54 1.08
CA GLY A 364 16.84 10.58 0.13
C GLY A 364 17.35 11.82 0.85
N THR A 365 17.30 12.96 0.18
CA THR A 365 17.75 14.25 0.73
C THR A 365 16.62 15.27 0.76
N ASP A 366 16.54 16.04 1.84
CA ASP A 366 15.64 17.16 1.96
C ASP A 366 16.04 18.24 0.91
N PRO A 367 15.12 18.66 0.01
CA PRO A 367 15.45 19.57 -1.08
C PRO A 367 15.83 20.98 -0.62
N ASP A 368 15.38 21.41 0.56
CA ASP A 368 15.63 22.75 1.10
C ASP A 368 16.95 22.83 1.87
N THR A 369 17.30 21.78 2.60
CA THR A 369 18.45 21.75 3.51
C THR A 369 19.62 20.93 2.96
N GLY A 370 19.37 20.03 2.02
CA GLY A 370 20.32 19.02 1.54
C GLY A 370 20.70 17.99 2.61
N ALA A 371 19.94 17.90 3.70
CA ALA A 371 20.17 16.92 4.75
C ALA A 371 19.70 15.54 4.30
N VAL A 372 20.44 14.50 4.65
CA VAL A 372 20.01 13.11 4.44
C VAL A 372 18.83 12.83 5.36
N VAL A 373 17.73 12.38 4.77
CA VAL A 373 16.53 11.91 5.48
C VAL A 373 16.59 10.39 5.56
N ARG A 374 16.30 9.88 6.75
CA ARG A 374 16.30 8.46 7.07
C ARG A 374 14.98 8.07 7.73
N GLY A 375 14.60 6.81 7.58
CA GLY A 375 13.58 6.24 8.45
C GLY A 375 13.31 4.77 8.14
N MET A 376 12.33 4.25 8.86
CA MET A 376 12.00 2.83 8.86
C MET A 376 11.01 2.49 7.74
N PRO A 377 11.10 1.29 7.14
CA PRO A 377 10.00 0.73 6.39
C PRO A 377 8.73 0.64 7.25
N ILE A 378 7.59 0.82 6.60
CA ILE A 378 6.26 0.59 7.14
C ILE A 378 5.95 -0.90 7.00
N THR A 379 5.48 -1.52 8.07
CA THR A 379 4.85 -2.86 8.02
C THR A 379 3.35 -2.66 7.84
N TRP A 380 2.75 -3.39 6.91
CA TRP A 380 1.32 -3.34 6.61
C TRP A 380 0.61 -4.60 7.08
N VAL A 381 1.26 -5.75 6.84
CA VAL A 381 0.80 -7.07 7.25
C VAL A 381 1.92 -7.76 8.00
N GLU A 382 1.59 -8.39 9.12
CA GLU A 382 2.49 -9.25 9.87
C GLU A 382 1.81 -10.55 10.30
N GLY A 383 2.61 -11.57 10.56
CA GLY A 383 2.16 -12.84 11.12
C GLY A 383 3.33 -13.70 11.57
N PRO A 384 3.09 -14.82 12.27
CA PRO A 384 4.16 -15.71 12.67
C PRO A 384 4.69 -16.51 11.48
N TRP A 385 5.98 -16.84 11.49
CA TRP A 385 6.52 -17.84 10.56
C TRP A 385 5.96 -19.22 10.89
N ASN A 386 4.81 -19.55 10.30
CA ASN A 386 3.97 -20.66 10.71
C ASN A 386 4.39 -22.01 10.09
N TYR A 387 5.68 -22.36 10.22
CA TYR A 387 6.23 -23.60 9.71
C TYR A 387 5.70 -24.83 10.45
N THR A 388 5.35 -25.88 9.74
CA THR A 388 4.88 -27.12 10.35
C THR A 388 6.02 -27.94 10.96
N ALA A 389 5.68 -29.01 11.71
CA ALA A 389 6.68 -29.94 12.23
C ALA A 389 7.52 -30.59 11.11
N ASP A 390 6.90 -30.85 9.95
CA ASP A 390 7.56 -31.45 8.80
C ASP A 390 8.52 -30.46 8.12
N ASP A 391 8.14 -29.17 8.08
CA ASP A 391 8.98 -28.08 7.57
C ASP A 391 10.23 -27.80 8.41
N LEU A 392 10.22 -28.22 9.69
CA LEU A 392 11.37 -28.09 10.58
C LEU A 392 12.26 -29.35 10.56
N ASP A 393 11.83 -30.47 9.98
CA ASP A 393 12.60 -31.71 9.96
C ASP A 393 13.93 -31.52 9.20
N GLY A 394 15.05 -31.89 9.83
CA GLY A 394 16.39 -31.70 9.26
C GLY A 394 16.99 -30.30 9.46
N THR A 395 16.27 -29.36 10.07
CA THR A 395 16.81 -28.04 10.48
C THR A 395 17.44 -28.12 11.89
N SER A 396 18.05 -27.03 12.37
CA SER A 396 18.46 -26.92 13.78
C SER A 396 17.31 -26.64 14.74
N HIS A 397 16.08 -26.48 14.23
CA HIS A 397 14.90 -26.14 14.99
C HIS A 397 13.97 -27.35 15.13
N THR A 398 13.15 -27.31 16.18
CA THR A 398 12.05 -28.24 16.45
C THR A 398 10.81 -27.43 16.79
N VAL A 399 9.62 -28.03 16.70
CA VAL A 399 8.35 -27.39 17.08
C VAL A 399 8.39 -26.81 18.50
N ASP A 400 9.06 -27.50 19.44
CA ASP A 400 9.17 -27.03 20.84
C ASP A 400 10.10 -25.82 21.02
N THR A 401 10.91 -25.50 20.00
CA THR A 401 11.94 -24.45 20.04
C THR A 401 11.72 -23.37 18.99
N TRP A 402 10.75 -23.55 18.10
CA TRP A 402 10.41 -22.59 17.07
C TRP A 402 9.55 -21.49 17.67
N ASP A 403 9.80 -20.26 17.24
CA ASP A 403 9.06 -19.10 17.69
C ASP A 403 7.84 -18.91 16.79
N TYR A 404 6.68 -19.36 17.27
CA TYR A 404 5.39 -19.19 16.61
C TYR A 404 4.63 -17.95 17.12
N ASP A 405 5.19 -17.25 18.11
CA ASP A 405 4.48 -16.18 18.81
C ASP A 405 4.95 -14.80 18.34
N THR A 406 6.19 -14.68 17.86
CA THR A 406 6.71 -13.41 17.33
C THR A 406 6.12 -13.14 15.95
N PRO A 407 5.38 -12.02 15.77
CA PRO A 407 4.96 -11.60 14.44
C PRO A 407 6.15 -11.06 13.64
N HIS A 408 6.17 -11.40 12.37
CA HIS A 408 7.16 -10.97 11.39
C HIS A 408 6.47 -10.21 10.25
N PRO A 409 7.12 -9.18 9.68
CA PRO A 409 6.56 -8.47 8.54
C PRO A 409 6.40 -9.40 7.34
N PHE A 410 5.23 -9.35 6.71
CA PHE A 410 4.94 -10.03 5.44
C PHE A 410 4.75 -9.05 4.29
N THR A 411 4.17 -7.87 4.57
CA THR A 411 4.01 -6.80 3.58
C THR A 411 4.64 -5.53 4.12
N VAL A 412 5.62 -5.00 3.41
CA VAL A 412 6.37 -3.82 3.84
C VAL A 412 6.52 -2.82 2.71
N SER A 413 6.57 -1.53 3.04
CA SER A 413 6.94 -0.51 2.07
C SER A 413 7.89 0.53 2.65
N PHE A 414 8.61 1.21 1.78
CA PHE A 414 9.43 2.36 2.15
C PHE A 414 9.49 3.38 1.02
N GLN A 415 9.73 4.64 1.38
CA GLN A 415 9.96 5.73 0.44
C GLN A 415 11.43 5.76 0.02
N TYR A 416 11.67 6.08 -1.25
CA TYR A 416 13.01 6.41 -1.75
C TYR A 416 12.90 7.52 -2.81
N GLY A 417 13.52 8.67 -2.55
CA GLY A 417 13.27 9.92 -3.25
C GLY A 417 11.77 10.24 -3.27
N CYS A 418 11.22 10.43 -4.47
CA CYS A 418 9.80 10.70 -4.67
C CYS A 418 8.93 9.45 -4.82
N GLY A 419 9.52 8.26 -4.87
CA GLY A 419 8.82 7.00 -5.15
C GLY A 419 8.64 6.14 -3.92
N ARG A 420 8.14 4.93 -4.14
CA ARG A 420 7.94 3.93 -3.09
C ARG A 420 8.25 2.54 -3.58
N VAL A 421 8.75 1.70 -2.68
CA VAL A 421 8.95 0.27 -2.89
C VAL A 421 8.02 -0.46 -1.96
N LEU A 422 7.24 -1.40 -2.49
CA LEU A 422 6.38 -2.33 -1.77
C LEU A 422 6.89 -3.74 -2.00
N PHE A 423 7.02 -4.52 -0.92
CA PHE A 423 7.47 -5.90 -0.95
C PHE A 423 6.50 -6.80 -0.17
N THR A 424 6.22 -7.99 -0.71
CA THR A 424 5.46 -9.06 -0.04
C THR A 424 6.28 -10.34 0.06
N THR A 425 6.19 -11.08 1.16
CA THR A 425 6.81 -12.41 1.34
C THR A 425 6.02 -13.54 0.70
N TYR A 426 4.77 -13.28 0.34
CA TYR A 426 3.83 -14.23 -0.22
C TYR A 426 3.55 -13.95 -1.70
N HIS A 427 3.16 -15.00 -2.43
CA HIS A 427 2.56 -14.84 -3.74
C HIS A 427 1.15 -14.30 -3.59
N THR A 428 0.83 -13.22 -4.29
CA THR A 428 -0.52 -12.67 -4.22
C THR A 428 -1.50 -13.50 -5.07
N VAL A 429 -1.06 -13.99 -6.24
CA VAL A 429 -1.74 -15.06 -7.01
C VAL A 429 -0.84 -16.29 -7.10
N GLY A 430 -0.84 -17.08 -6.03
CA GLY A 430 -0.03 -18.29 -5.94
C GLY A 430 -0.39 -19.36 -6.97
N SER A 431 0.62 -20.03 -7.53
CA SER A 431 0.42 -21.14 -8.48
C SER A 431 0.01 -22.47 -7.81
N THR A 432 0.11 -22.60 -6.48
CA THR A 432 -0.19 -23.84 -5.73
C THR A 432 -1.43 -23.71 -4.82
N SER A 433 -1.37 -22.91 -3.77
CA SER A 433 -2.43 -22.40 -2.90
C SER A 433 -2.88 -21.04 -3.42
N GLY A 434 -4.07 -21.00 -4.02
CA GLY A 434 -4.67 -19.79 -4.57
C GLY A 434 -5.12 -20.04 -6.01
N GLY A 435 -4.18 -20.41 -6.87
CA GLY A 435 -4.39 -20.77 -8.27
C GLY A 435 -5.18 -19.73 -9.04
N ARG A 436 -5.73 -20.12 -10.19
CA ARG A 436 -6.77 -19.30 -10.84
C ARG A 436 -8.12 -19.56 -10.19
N HIS A 437 -8.82 -18.51 -9.79
CA HIS A 437 -10.08 -18.58 -9.06
C HIS A 437 -10.97 -17.36 -9.34
N PRO A 438 -12.30 -17.47 -9.16
CA PRO A 438 -13.18 -16.32 -9.28
C PRO A 438 -13.03 -15.39 -8.06
N GLY A 439 -13.33 -14.11 -8.27
CA GLY A 439 -13.32 -13.10 -7.20
C GLY A 439 -11.91 -12.77 -6.73
N LEU A 440 -11.83 -12.14 -5.55
CA LEU A 440 -10.56 -11.76 -4.92
C LEU A 440 -10.41 -12.45 -3.57
N TYR A 441 -9.23 -12.98 -3.27
CA TYR A 441 -8.84 -13.35 -1.90
C TYR A 441 -8.44 -12.12 -1.08
N GLU A 442 -8.39 -12.29 0.22
CA GLU A 442 -8.01 -11.28 1.20
C GLU A 442 -6.63 -10.69 0.88
N GLN A 443 -5.64 -11.54 0.55
CA GLN A 443 -4.30 -11.08 0.17
C GLN A 443 -4.28 -10.30 -1.16
N GLU A 444 -5.16 -10.63 -2.11
CA GLU A 444 -5.30 -9.91 -3.39
C GLU A 444 -5.96 -8.53 -3.19
N LEU A 445 -6.93 -8.46 -2.29
CA LEU A 445 -7.54 -7.22 -1.82
C LEU A 445 -6.50 -6.35 -1.10
N THR A 446 -5.72 -6.92 -0.19
CA THR A 446 -4.60 -6.22 0.46
C THR A 446 -3.65 -5.64 -0.58
N LEU A 447 -3.25 -6.41 -1.60
CA LEU A 447 -2.40 -5.89 -2.67
C LEU A 447 -3.02 -4.66 -3.36
N PHE A 448 -4.31 -4.71 -3.71
CA PHE A 448 -4.95 -3.57 -4.36
C PHE A 448 -5.03 -2.33 -3.49
N TYR A 449 -5.37 -2.50 -2.22
CA TYR A 449 -5.30 -1.42 -1.24
C TYR A 449 -3.89 -0.82 -1.25
N MET A 450 -2.86 -1.67 -1.21
CA MET A 450 -1.47 -1.25 -1.16
C MET A 450 -1.00 -0.54 -2.43
N ILE A 451 -1.34 -1.03 -3.62
CA ILE A 451 -1.00 -0.36 -4.90
C ILE A 451 -1.61 1.04 -4.94
N MET A 452 -2.85 1.18 -4.49
CA MET A 452 -3.52 2.48 -4.42
C MET A 452 -2.88 3.40 -3.38
N GLU A 453 -2.49 2.84 -2.22
CA GLU A 453 -1.90 3.59 -1.11
C GLU A 453 -0.49 4.10 -1.43
N ILE A 454 0.37 3.25 -2.01
CA ILE A 454 1.69 3.70 -2.47
C ILE A 454 1.59 4.69 -3.64
N GLY A 455 0.44 4.76 -4.29
CA GLY A 455 0.08 5.74 -5.30
C GLY A 455 -0.39 7.08 -4.76
N VAL A 456 -0.72 7.22 -3.47
CA VAL A 456 -1.15 8.51 -2.89
C VAL A 456 0.03 9.48 -2.84
N CYS A 457 -0.24 10.78 -2.91
CA CYS A 457 0.80 11.80 -2.79
C CYS A 457 1.64 11.68 -1.51
N GLN A 458 2.79 12.35 -1.50
CA GLN A 458 3.74 12.40 -0.38
C GLN A 458 3.77 13.82 0.19
N ASP A 459 3.73 13.95 1.51
CA ASP A 459 3.87 15.25 2.18
C ASP A 459 5.31 15.77 2.09
N GLU A 460 6.31 14.87 2.10
CA GLU A 460 7.72 15.20 2.01
C GLU A 460 8.33 14.66 0.70
N ILE A 461 8.77 15.57 -0.16
CA ILE A 461 9.55 15.24 -1.36
C ILE A 461 11.02 15.11 -0.97
N LEU A 462 11.62 13.97 -1.31
CA LEU A 462 13.05 13.69 -1.10
C LEU A 462 13.75 13.57 -2.46
N LEU A 463 14.98 14.06 -2.55
CA LEU A 463 15.84 14.03 -3.75
C LEU A 463 16.97 13.03 -3.67
#